data_AF-A0A2J0MH48-F1
#
_entry.id   AF-A0A2J0MH48-F1
#
_cell.length_a   1.000
_cell.length_b   1.000
_cell.length_c   1.000
_cell.angle_alpha   90.00
_cell.angle_beta   90.00
_cell.angle_gamma   90.00
#
_symmetry.space_group_name_H-M   'P 1'
#
loop_
_entity.id
_entity.type
_entity.pdbx_description
1 polymer ?
#
loop_
_entity_poly.entity_id
_entity_poly.type
_entity_poly.pdbx_seq_one_letter_code
_entity_poly.pdbx_strand_id
1 'polypeptide(L)'
;MLTKKRIIISILILLALWGGASYYRSTKAVVPVQTETVKRGTLSEIVSVTGEVVPKDYADFAFQSTGTVDEVNVREGDGVTAGQRIASLDRSVLFSQLKEARIALAIVEQSEKQAHLRRNTSGKS
;
A
#
# COMPACT_ATOMS: atom_id res chain seq x y z
N MET A 1 87.20 -30.17 -59.43
CA MET A 1 86.66 -29.04 -60.21
C MET A 1 85.15 -29.16 -60.28
N LEU A 2 84.40 -28.46 -59.41
CA LEU A 2 82.95 -28.44 -59.52
C LEU A 2 82.57 -27.60 -60.76
N THR A 3 81.91 -28.24 -61.72
CA THR A 3 81.46 -27.61 -62.95
C THR A 3 80.41 -26.55 -62.61
N LYS A 4 80.59 -25.31 -63.09
CA LYS A 4 79.74 -24.14 -62.80
C LYS A 4 78.23 -24.42 -62.89
N LYS A 5 77.83 -25.38 -63.73
CA LYS A 5 76.45 -25.86 -63.92
C LYS A 5 75.84 -26.51 -62.67
N ARG A 6 76.62 -27.24 -61.84
CA ARG A 6 76.11 -27.87 -60.61
C ARG A 6 75.83 -26.85 -59.51
N ILE A 7 76.65 -25.79 -59.44
CA ILE A 7 76.48 -24.69 -58.48
C ILE A 7 75.20 -23.91 -58.79
N ILE A 8 74.93 -23.64 -60.08
CA ILE A 8 73.70 -22.96 -60.53
C ILE A 8 72.46 -23.79 -60.16
N ILE A 9 72.50 -25.11 -60.37
CA ILE A 9 71.38 -26.00 -60.03
C ILE A 9 71.14 -26.03 -58.51
N SER A 10 72.19 -26.11 -57.69
CA SER A 10 72.04 -26.08 -56.24
C SER A 10 71.46 -24.76 -55.73
N ILE A 11 71.85 -23.63 -56.32
CA ILE A 11 71.30 -22.32 -55.97
C ILE A 11 69.83 -22.22 -56.34
N LEU A 12 69.44 -22.72 -57.52
CA LEU A 12 68.06 -22.75 -57.98
C LEU A 12 67.15 -23.59 -57.05
N ILE A 13 67.63 -24.75 -56.60
CA ILE A 13 66.90 -25.61 -55.67
C ILE A 13 66.76 -24.93 -54.30
N LEU A 14 67.82 -24.29 -53.81
CA LEU A 14 67.78 -23.52 -52.56
C LEU A 14 66.78 -22.36 -52.63
N LEU A 15 66.75 -21.66 -53.76
CA LEU A 15 65.82 -20.55 -53.99
C LEU A 15 64.37 -21.04 -54.04
N ALA A 16 64.12 -22.18 -54.69
CA ALA A 16 62.80 -22.80 -54.77
C ALA A 16 62.31 -23.30 -53.40
N LEU A 17 63.18 -23.94 -52.61
CA LEU A 17 62.86 -24.40 -51.26
C LEU A 17 62.56 -23.24 -50.31
N TRP A 18 63.35 -22.16 -50.41
CA TRP A 18 63.16 -20.98 -49.58
C TRP A 18 61.87 -20.22 -49.96
N GLY A 19 61.59 -20.09 -51.25
CA GLY A 19 60.35 -19.50 -51.75
C GLY A 19 59.11 -20.30 -51.34
N GLY A 20 59.16 -21.64 -51.45
CA GLY A 20 58.08 -22.53 -51.06
C GLY A 20 57.79 -22.50 -49.55
N ALA A 21 58.85 -22.52 -48.71
CA ALA A 21 58.69 -22.46 -47.26
C ALA A 21 58.12 -21.11 -46.77
N SER A 22 58.53 -20.01 -47.41
CA SER A 22 58.03 -18.67 -47.08
C SER A 22 56.55 -18.53 -47.45
N TYR A 23 56.15 -19.01 -48.62
CA TYR A 23 54.76 -18.97 -49.08
C TYR A 23 53.83 -19.78 -48.15
N TYR A 24 54.27 -20.98 -47.73
CA TYR A 24 53.49 -21.84 -46.83
C TYR A 24 53.31 -21.25 -45.42
N ARG A 25 54.28 -20.47 -44.92
CA ARG A 25 54.15 -19.74 -43.65
C ARG A 25 53.17 -18.57 -43.73
N SER A 26 53.15 -17.85 -44.85
CA SER A 26 52.27 -16.69 -45.04
C SER A 26 50.80 -17.06 -45.21
N THR A 27 50.48 -18.29 -45.63
CA THR A 27 49.08 -18.74 -45.77
C THR A 27 48.37 -19.05 -44.45
N LYS A 28 49.09 -19.11 -43.32
CA LYS A 28 48.48 -19.27 -41.99
C LYS A 28 48.27 -17.91 -41.34
N ALA A 29 47.35 -17.12 -41.90
CA ALA A 29 46.90 -15.88 -41.29
C ALA A 29 46.05 -16.21 -40.05
N VAL A 30 46.62 -16.06 -38.87
CA VAL A 30 45.87 -16.13 -37.60
C VAL A 30 45.08 -14.83 -37.48
N VAL A 31 43.76 -14.92 -37.60
CA VAL A 31 42.85 -13.78 -37.45
C VAL A 31 42.75 -13.43 -35.96
N PRO A 32 43.22 -12.24 -35.52
CA PRO A 32 43.07 -11.84 -34.13
C PRO A 32 41.62 -11.51 -33.82
N VAL A 33 41.03 -12.21 -32.84
CA VAL A 33 39.68 -11.94 -32.33
C VAL A 33 39.76 -11.25 -30.98
N GLN A 34 38.95 -10.21 -30.81
CA GLN A 34 38.75 -9.54 -29.53
C GLN A 34 37.78 -10.38 -28.69
N THR A 35 38.19 -10.80 -27.50
CA THR A 35 37.35 -11.55 -26.57
C THR A 35 37.29 -10.85 -25.22
N GLU A 36 36.11 -10.73 -24.64
CA GLU A 36 35.93 -10.35 -23.24
C GLU A 36 35.57 -11.57 -22.37
N THR A 37 36.02 -11.54 -21.12
CA THR A 37 35.70 -12.57 -20.13
C THR A 37 34.36 -12.26 -19.48
N VAL A 38 33.37 -13.14 -19.64
CA VAL A 38 32.05 -12.99 -19.00
C VAL A 38 32.19 -13.10 -17.48
N LYS A 39 31.79 -12.05 -16.76
CA LYS A 39 31.73 -12.03 -15.30
C LYS A 39 30.28 -12.20 -14.84
N ARG A 40 30.06 -13.06 -13.84
CA ARG A 40 28.77 -13.20 -13.18
C ARG A 40 28.56 -12.01 -12.23
N GLY A 41 27.63 -11.13 -12.56
CA GLY A 41 27.16 -10.05 -11.67
C GLY A 41 25.76 -10.36 -11.17
N THR A 42 25.44 -9.92 -9.95
CA THR A 42 24.09 -9.99 -9.41
C THR A 42 23.28 -8.83 -10.00
N LEU A 43 22.36 -9.13 -10.92
CA LEU A 43 21.40 -8.14 -11.40
C LEU A 43 20.28 -8.03 -10.35
N SER A 44 20.28 -6.93 -9.60
CA SER A 44 19.20 -6.65 -8.65
C SER A 44 18.17 -5.78 -9.35
N GLU A 45 17.09 -6.39 -9.82
CA GLU A 45 15.94 -5.67 -10.37
C GLU A 45 15.05 -5.24 -9.20
N ILE A 46 15.15 -3.97 -8.80
CA ILE A 46 14.30 -3.42 -7.73
C ILE A 46 12.95 -3.10 -8.36
N VAL A 47 11.95 -3.95 -8.11
CA VAL A 47 10.56 -3.64 -8.45
C VAL A 47 10.00 -2.75 -7.34
N SER A 48 9.97 -1.45 -7.60
CA SER A 48 9.35 -0.48 -6.70
C SER A 48 7.83 -0.56 -6.84
N VAL A 49 7.17 -1.19 -5.87
CA VAL A 49 5.71 -1.20 -5.75
C VAL A 49 5.31 0.02 -4.91
N THR A 50 4.74 1.03 -5.54
CA THR A 50 4.09 2.14 -4.82
C THR A 50 2.73 1.65 -4.36
N GLY A 51 2.63 1.24 -3.09
CA GLY A 51 1.36 0.98 -2.44
C GLY A 51 0.76 2.29 -1.91
N GLU A 52 -0.52 2.52 -2.18
CA GLU A 52 -1.25 3.62 -1.53
C GLU A 52 -1.66 3.18 -0.13
N VAL A 53 -1.30 3.98 0.89
CA VAL A 53 -1.72 3.73 2.27
C VAL A 53 -3.14 4.28 2.42
N VAL A 54 -4.12 3.39 2.30
CA VAL A 54 -5.53 3.71 2.58
C VAL A 54 -5.87 3.36 4.02
N PRO A 55 -6.59 4.22 4.75
CA PRO A 55 -7.08 3.90 6.09
C PRO A 55 -7.99 2.69 6.02
N LYS A 56 -7.79 1.74 6.94
CA LYS A 56 -8.57 0.49 6.98
C LYS A 56 -10.06 0.74 7.21
N ASP A 57 -10.38 1.73 8.04
CA ASP A 57 -11.73 2.08 8.44
C ASP A 57 -11.87 3.61 8.43
N TYR A 58 -12.88 4.11 7.71
CA TYR A 58 -13.26 5.53 7.66
C TYR A 58 -14.71 5.67 8.12
N ALA A 59 -14.98 6.59 9.03
CA ALA A 59 -16.31 6.81 9.58
C ALA A 59 -16.61 8.32 9.60
N ASP A 60 -17.61 8.72 8.83
CA ASP A 60 -18.18 10.07 8.91
C ASP A 60 -19.22 10.12 10.03
N PHE A 61 -18.94 10.95 11.03
CA PHE A 61 -19.84 11.15 12.16
C PHE A 61 -20.81 12.29 11.87
N ALA A 62 -22.07 11.95 11.60
CA ALA A 62 -23.17 12.89 11.54
C ALA A 62 -24.11 12.69 12.75
N PHE A 63 -24.72 13.78 13.23
CA PHE A 63 -25.77 13.65 14.24
C PHE A 63 -27.01 12.99 13.63
N GLN A 64 -27.57 11.99 14.32
CA GLN A 64 -28.80 11.30 13.88
C GLN A 64 -30.05 12.19 13.96
N SER A 65 -29.99 13.29 14.70
CA SER A 65 -31.10 14.24 14.88
C SER A 65 -30.66 15.63 14.44
N THR A 66 -31.56 16.32 13.74
CA THR A 66 -31.40 17.74 13.41
C THR A 66 -31.47 18.58 14.69
N GLY A 67 -30.53 19.50 14.89
CA GLY A 67 -30.52 20.45 15.99
C GLY A 67 -29.25 21.29 16.01
N THR A 68 -29.15 22.19 16.98
CA THR A 68 -27.97 23.05 17.17
C THR A 68 -26.91 22.35 18.01
N VAL A 69 -25.65 22.39 17.59
CA VAL A 69 -24.53 21.85 18.37
C VAL A 69 -24.32 22.71 19.60
N ASP A 70 -24.33 22.08 20.77
CA ASP A 70 -24.16 22.72 22.07
C ASP A 70 -22.66 22.80 22.44
N GLU A 71 -21.96 21.68 22.34
CA GLU A 71 -20.53 21.59 22.66
C GLU A 71 -19.80 20.62 21.73
N VAL A 72 -18.58 20.98 21.33
CA VAL A 72 -17.61 20.12 20.64
C VAL A 72 -16.45 19.85 21.58
N ASN A 73 -16.23 18.58 21.92
CA ASN A 73 -15.29 18.16 22.96
C ASN A 73 -13.96 17.61 22.40
N VAL A 74 -13.72 17.76 21.09
CA VAL A 74 -12.53 17.25 20.39
C VAL A 74 -11.99 18.27 19.40
N ARG A 75 -10.67 18.26 19.16
CA ARG A 75 -10.00 19.11 18.18
C ARG A 75 -9.52 18.30 16.98
N GLU A 76 -9.27 19.00 15.88
CA GLU A 76 -8.70 18.39 14.67
C GLU A 76 -7.34 17.72 15.00
N GLY A 77 -7.22 16.44 14.66
CA GLY A 77 -6.04 15.63 14.94
C GLY A 77 -6.03 14.86 16.27
N ASP A 78 -7.05 15.04 17.13
CA ASP A 78 -7.16 14.29 18.38
C ASP A 78 -7.58 12.82 18.13
N GLY A 79 -6.90 11.88 18.80
CA GLY A 79 -7.28 10.47 18.80
C GLY A 79 -8.47 10.22 19.73
N VAL A 80 -9.56 9.67 19.19
CA VAL A 80 -10.79 9.37 19.95
C VAL A 80 -10.95 7.87 20.17
N THR A 81 -11.56 7.50 21.30
CA THR A 81 -11.85 6.09 21.64
C THR A 81 -13.33 5.76 21.48
N ALA A 82 -13.64 4.47 21.31
CA ALA A 82 -15.03 4.03 21.19
C ALA A 82 -15.84 4.40 22.44
N GLY A 83 -16.97 5.08 22.25
CA GLY A 83 -17.85 5.54 23.33
C GLY A 83 -17.52 6.93 23.89
N GLN A 84 -16.44 7.57 23.42
CA GLN A 84 -16.11 8.94 23.80
C GLN A 84 -17.12 9.93 23.20
N ARG A 85 -17.64 10.85 24.02
CA ARG A 85 -18.51 11.93 23.56
C ARG A 85 -17.67 12.98 22.83
N ILE A 86 -17.82 13.03 21.50
CA ILE A 86 -17.11 13.98 20.65
C ILE A 86 -17.85 15.31 20.49
N ALA A 87 -19.19 15.29 20.51
CA ALA A 87 -20.01 16.48 20.46
C ALA A 87 -21.41 16.20 21.06
N SER A 88 -22.09 17.26 21.50
CA SER A 88 -23.46 17.19 22.03
C SER A 88 -24.37 18.16 21.29
N LEU A 89 -25.60 17.72 21.02
CA LEU A 89 -26.69 18.56 20.52
C LEU A 89 -27.40 19.25 21.69
N ASP A 90 -27.95 20.45 21.48
CA ASP A 90 -28.85 21.09 22.44
C ASP A 90 -30.10 20.22 22.64
N ARG A 91 -30.37 19.85 23.89
CA ARG A 91 -31.48 18.97 24.29
C ARG A 91 -32.58 19.70 25.05
N SER A 92 -32.57 21.03 25.05
CA SER A 92 -33.54 21.88 25.76
C SER A 92 -34.99 21.51 25.42
N VAL A 93 -35.29 21.35 24.13
CA VAL A 93 -36.61 20.96 23.62
C VAL A 93 -36.97 19.52 24.02
N LEU A 94 -36.04 18.57 23.84
CA LEU A 94 -36.25 17.16 24.20
C LEU A 94 -36.47 16.97 25.71
N PHE A 95 -35.74 17.73 26.53
CA PHE A 95 -35.91 17.71 27.98
C PHE A 95 -37.28 18.26 28.41
N SER A 96 -37.73 19.32 27.73
CA SER A 96 -39.06 19.90 27.97
C SER A 96 -40.18 18.92 27.63
N GLN A 97 -40.08 18.25 26.48
CA GLN A 97 -41.04 17.20 26.07
C GLN A 97 -41.03 16.00 27.03
N LEU A 98 -39.85 15.55 27.46
CA LEU A 98 -39.73 14.48 28.44
C LEU A 98 -40.38 14.86 29.78
N LYS A 99 -40.19 16.10 30.22
CA LYS A 99 -40.81 16.63 31.44
C LYS A 99 -42.32 16.65 31.33
N GLU A 100 -42.86 17.11 30.20
CA GLU A 100 -44.29 17.12 29.94
C GLU A 100 -44.89 15.71 29.95
N ALA A 101 -44.25 14.75 29.27
CA ALA A 101 -44.68 13.35 29.26
C ALA A 101 -44.67 12.72 30.67
N ARG A 102 -43.67 13.05 31.50
CA ARG A 102 -43.61 12.58 32.90
C ARG A 102 -44.72 13.18 33.75
N ILE A 103 -45.05 14.46 33.56
CA ILE A 103 -46.16 15.11 34.28
C ILE A 103 -47.49 14.46 33.88
N ALA A 104 -47.71 14.21 32.59
CA ALA A 104 -48.91 13.54 32.10
C ALA A 104 -49.07 12.14 32.72
N LEU A 105 -47.99 11.36 32.77
CA LEU A 105 -48.00 10.04 33.41
C LEU A 105 -48.36 10.14 34.90
N ALA A 106 -47.75 11.08 35.63
CA ALA A 106 -48.00 11.26 37.06
C ALA A 106 -49.47 11.63 37.35
N ILE A 107 -50.11 12.42 36.47
CA ILE A 107 -51.54 12.75 36.58
C ILE A 107 -52.40 11.49 36.43
N VAL A 108 -52.10 10.65 35.43
CA VAL A 108 -52.83 9.40 35.19
C VAL A 108 -52.68 8.44 36.38
N GLU A 109 -51.44 8.19 36.83
CA GLU A 109 -51.17 7.33 37.99
C GLU A 109 -51.88 7.82 39.26
N GLN A 110 -51.94 9.13 39.46
CA GLN A 110 -52.63 9.72 40.60
C GLN A 110 -54.16 9.51 40.49
N SER A 111 -54.72 9.66 39.29
CA SER A 111 -56.14 9.42 39.03
C SER A 111 -56.52 7.95 39.25
N GLU A 112 -55.66 7.00 38.87
CA GLU A 112 -55.87 5.58 39.12
C GLU A 112 -55.87 5.27 40.61
N LYS A 113 -54.88 5.76 41.36
CA LYS A 113 -54.84 5.59 42.82
C LYS A 113 -56.12 6.08 43.49
N GLN A 114 -56.64 7.23 43.07
CA GLN A 114 -57.92 7.74 43.58
C GLN A 114 -59.12 6.87 43.18
N ALA A 115 -59.13 6.34 41.96
CA ALA A 115 -60.18 5.43 41.48
C ALA A 115 -60.17 4.10 42.25
N HIS A 116 -59.00 3.56 42.59
CA HIS A 116 -58.86 2.36 43.41
C HIS A 116 -59.34 2.57 44.85
N LEU A 117 -59.03 3.73 45.45
CA LEU A 117 -59.48 4.08 46.80
C LEU A 117 -61.01 4.22 46.88
N ARG A 118 -61.64 4.86 45.89
CA ARG A 118 -63.11 4.98 45.82
C ARG A 118 -63.82 3.64 45.67
N ARG A 119 -63.21 2.70 44.94
CA ARG A 119 -63.82 1.37 44.71
C ARG A 119 -63.90 0.55 46.00
N ASN A 120 -62.91 0.69 46.89
CA ASN A 120 -62.84 -0.08 48.13
C ASN A 120 -63.73 0.48 49.25
N THR A 121 -64.06 1.78 49.22
CA THR A 121 -64.93 2.41 50.22
C THR A 121 -66.42 2.30 49.90
N SER A 122 -66.81 2.04 48.65
CA SER A 122 -68.22 1.96 48.23
C SER A 122 -68.89 0.60 48.44
N GLY A 123 -68.14 -0.44 48.83
CA GLY A 123 -68.67 -1.80 49.06
C GLY A 123 -68.97 -2.15 50.52
N LYS A 124 -68.87 -1.19 51.45
CA LYS A 124 -68.96 -1.45 52.90
C LYS A 124 -70.14 -0.74 53.61
N SER A 125 -71.20 -0.41 52.88
CA SER A 125 -72.46 0.08 53.46
C SER A 125 -73.59 -0.91 53.30
#